data_AF-A0A341ENJ2-F1
#
_entry.id   AF-A0A341ENJ2-F1
#
_cell.length_a   1.000
_cell.length_b   1.000
_cell.length_c   1.000
_cell.angle_alpha   90.00
_cell.angle_beta   90.00
_cell.angle_gamma   90.00
#
_symmetry.space_group_name_H-M   'P 1'
#
loop_
_entity.id
_entity.type
_entity.pdbx_description
1 polymer ?
#
loop_
_entity_poly.entity_id
_entity_poly.type
_entity_poly.pdbx_seq_one_letter_code
_entity_poly.pdbx_strand_id
1 'polypeptide(L)'
;MTRNTRPAFGTLLFFAIAFALSLYFTFAAVQGDFGLFRRTEIVAENQKLSDRLAEVRAEVARMENLTRRLSDDYLDLDLLDERARRVLGMVRTDEIVIR
;
A
#
# COMPACT_ATOMS: atom_id res chain seq x y z
N MET A 1 49.50 62.22 -11.92
CA MET A 1 48.23 61.61 -11.48
C MET A 1 47.95 60.39 -12.33
N THR A 2 48.20 59.18 -11.84
CA THR A 2 47.85 57.93 -12.55
C THR A 2 46.99 57.09 -11.63
N ARG A 3 45.66 57.18 -11.80
CA ARG A 3 44.71 56.29 -11.12
C ARG A 3 44.75 54.94 -11.83
N ASN A 4 45.44 53.99 -11.22
CA ASN A 4 45.46 52.61 -11.67
C ASN A 4 44.11 51.96 -11.30
N THR A 5 43.16 51.97 -12.23
CA THR A 5 41.88 51.29 -12.05
C THR A 5 42.12 49.80 -12.25
N ARG A 6 42.36 49.08 -11.14
CA ARG A 6 42.37 47.62 -11.18
C ARG A 6 40.96 47.16 -11.57
N PRO A 7 40.79 46.40 -12.67
CA PRO A 7 39.46 45.97 -13.09
C PRO A 7 38.84 45.13 -11.97
N ALA A 8 37.56 45.39 -11.67
CA ALA A 8 36.80 44.77 -10.58
C ALA A 8 36.43 43.29 -10.85
N PHE A 9 37.31 42.57 -11.54
CA PHE A 9 37.12 41.21 -12.02
C PHE A 9 36.83 40.21 -10.88
N GLY A 10 37.47 40.43 -9.72
CA GLY A 10 37.21 39.61 -8.53
C GLY A 10 35.78 39.73 -8.00
N THR A 11 35.20 40.93 -8.02
CA THR A 11 33.80 41.11 -7.59
C THR A 11 32.81 40.49 -8.58
N LEU A 12 33.06 40.64 -9.87
CA LEU A 12 32.25 40.00 -10.92
C LEU A 12 32.29 38.48 -10.83
N LEU A 13 33.47 37.91 -10.63
CA LEU A 13 33.64 36.46 -10.45
C LEU A 13 32.95 35.96 -9.18
N PHE A 14 33.06 36.69 -8.08
CA PHE A 14 32.39 36.37 -6.82
C PHE A 14 30.87 36.31 -7.00
N PHE A 15 30.26 37.34 -7.61
CA PHE A 15 28.83 37.36 -7.86
C PHE A 15 28.39 36.28 -8.84
N ALA A 16 29.18 36.01 -9.89
CA ALA A 16 28.87 34.94 -10.84
C ALA A 16 28.83 33.56 -10.15
N ILE A 17 29.82 33.26 -9.29
CA ILE A 17 29.86 32.01 -8.52
C ILE A 17 28.70 31.95 -7.52
N ALA A 18 28.44 33.04 -6.79
CA ALA A 18 27.34 33.10 -5.83
C ALA A 18 25.98 32.86 -6.50
N PHE A 19 25.77 33.44 -7.69
CA PHE A 19 24.55 33.26 -8.47
C PHE A 19 24.43 31.82 -9.00
N ALA A 20 25.54 31.25 -9.52
CA ALA A 20 25.57 29.87 -9.99
C ALA A 20 25.25 28.87 -8.86
N LEU A 21 25.82 29.06 -7.67
CA LEU A 21 25.53 28.25 -6.49
C LEU A 21 24.07 28.41 -6.06
N SER A 22 23.54 29.64 -6.04
CA SER A 22 22.15 29.91 -5.67
C SER A 22 21.16 29.23 -6.61
N LEU A 23 21.42 29.27 -7.92
CA LEU A 23 20.63 28.54 -8.91
C LEU A 23 20.70 27.03 -8.71
N TYR A 24 21.91 26.48 -8.52
CA TYR A 24 22.11 25.05 -8.27
C TYR A 24 21.33 24.58 -7.05
N PHE A 25 21.44 25.29 -5.93
CA PHE A 25 20.72 24.94 -4.70
C PHE A 25 19.21 25.10 -4.83
N THR A 26 18.74 26.13 -5.52
CA THR A 26 17.30 26.32 -5.80
C THR A 26 16.76 25.16 -6.66
N PHE A 27 17.50 24.79 -7.71
CA PHE A 27 17.16 23.66 -8.56
C PHE A 27 17.16 22.33 -7.78
N ALA A 28 18.19 22.08 -6.98
CA ALA A 28 18.31 20.89 -6.14
C ALA A 28 17.23 20.82 -5.04
N ALA A 29 16.78 21.96 -4.52
CA ALA A 29 15.68 22.01 -3.56
C ALA A 29 14.31 21.72 -4.20
N VAL A 30 14.14 22.03 -5.49
CA VAL A 30 12.89 21.79 -6.23
C VAL A 30 12.84 20.38 -6.82
N GLN A 31 13.93 19.91 -7.44
CA GLN A 31 13.97 18.63 -8.17
C GLN A 31 14.75 17.52 -7.46
N GLY A 32 15.51 17.83 -6.42
CA GLY A 32 16.36 16.85 -5.77
C GLY A 32 15.59 15.86 -4.89
N ASP A 33 16.25 14.74 -4.60
CA ASP A 33 15.79 13.69 -3.70
C ASP A 33 15.37 14.17 -2.30
N PHE A 34 15.82 15.35 -1.86
CA PHE A 34 15.43 15.97 -0.58
C PHE A 34 14.49 17.17 -0.75
N GLY A 35 13.97 17.40 -1.95
CA GLY A 35 13.07 18.49 -2.27
C GLY A 35 11.66 18.30 -1.70
N LEU A 36 10.88 19.39 -1.72
CA LEU A 36 9.54 19.50 -1.11
C LEU A 36 8.55 18.37 -1.51
N PHE A 37 8.80 17.69 -2.63
CA PHE A 37 7.94 16.68 -3.24
C PHE A 37 8.10 15.26 -2.69
N ARG A 38 9.13 14.96 -1.88
CA ARG A 38 9.26 13.62 -1.30
C ARG A 38 8.09 13.26 -0.39
N ARG A 39 7.52 14.25 0.30
CA ARG A 39 6.38 14.04 1.19
C ARG A 39 5.11 13.69 0.44
N THR A 40 4.87 14.26 -0.74
CA THR A 40 3.68 13.95 -1.55
C THR A 40 3.76 12.54 -2.14
N GLU A 41 4.94 12.12 -2.60
CA GLU A 41 5.15 10.77 -3.12
C GLU A 41 5.02 9.71 -2.01
N ILE A 42 5.66 9.93 -0.86
CA ILE A 42 5.57 9.03 0.29
C ILE A 42 4.13 8.91 0.79
N VAL A 43 3.35 9.99 0.83
CA VAL A 43 1.94 9.94 1.26
C VAL A 43 1.10 9.15 0.26
N ALA A 44 1.29 9.37 -1.05
CA ALA A 44 0.56 8.62 -2.08
C ALA A 44 0.89 7.12 -2.03
N GLU A 45 2.17 6.76 -1.83
CA GLU A 45 2.59 5.38 -1.71
C GLU A 45 2.07 4.72 -0.43
N ASN A 46 2.09 5.44 0.70
CA ASN A 46 1.49 4.97 1.95
C ASN A 46 -0.02 4.72 1.82
N GLN A 47 -0.74 5.60 1.13
CA GLN A 47 -2.18 5.42 0.91
C GLN A 47 -2.44 4.15 0.09
N LYS A 48 -1.71 3.98 -1.02
CA LYS A 48 -1.83 2.79 -1.89
C LYS A 48 -1.53 1.49 -1.13
N LEU A 49 -0.47 1.48 -0.32
CA LEU A 49 -0.11 0.33 0.50
C LEU A 49 -1.16 0.04 1.57
N SER A 50 -1.74 1.08 2.18
CA SER A 50 -2.79 0.95 3.20
C SER A 50 -4.06 0.35 2.62
N ASP A 51 -4.46 0.79 1.43
CA ASP A 51 -5.64 0.26 0.72
C ASP A 51 -5.44 -1.23 0.39
N ARG A 52 -4.24 -1.60 -0.10
CA ARG A 52 -3.93 -3.00 -0.41
C ARG A 52 -3.89 -3.87 0.85
N LEU A 53 -3.39 -3.34 1.95
CA LEU A 53 -3.39 -4.04 3.24
C LEU A 53 -4.80 -4.25 3.75
N ALA A 54 -5.71 -3.28 3.59
CA ALA A 54 -7.12 -3.43 3.95
C ALA A 54 -7.81 -4.53 3.12
N GLU A 55 -7.55 -4.58 1.82
CA GLU A 55 -8.08 -5.61 0.92
C GLU A 55 -7.63 -7.01 1.34
N VAL A 56 -6.32 -7.21 1.54
CA VAL A 56 -5.76 -8.51 1.94
C VAL A 56 -6.25 -8.91 3.32
N ARG A 57 -6.37 -7.98 4.27
CA ARG A 57 -6.94 -8.29 5.60
C ARG A 57 -8.40 -8.73 5.51
N ALA A 58 -9.20 -8.10 4.65
CA ALA A 58 -10.58 -8.51 4.43
C ALA A 58 -10.65 -9.92 3.83
N GLU A 59 -9.72 -10.28 2.95
CA GLU A 59 -9.62 -11.63 2.39
C GLU A 59 -9.21 -12.66 3.44
N VAL A 60 -8.20 -12.36 4.27
CA VAL A 60 -7.80 -13.21 5.39
C VAL A 60 -8.98 -13.44 6.35
N ALA A 61 -9.68 -12.39 6.75
CA ALA A 61 -10.83 -12.51 7.64
C ALA A 61 -11.96 -13.37 7.03
N ARG A 62 -12.18 -13.29 5.71
CA ARG A 62 -13.12 -14.15 4.99
C ARG A 62 -12.69 -15.61 5.03
N MET A 63 -11.41 -15.88 4.74
CA MET A 63 -10.85 -17.23 4.74
C MET A 63 -10.85 -17.83 6.15
N GLU A 64 -10.51 -17.05 7.17
CA GLU A 64 -10.60 -17.46 8.57
C GLU A 64 -12.04 -17.82 8.97
N ASN A 65 -13.04 -17.04 8.53
CA ASN A 65 -14.44 -17.36 8.78
C ASN A 65 -14.87 -18.67 8.07
N LEU A 66 -14.49 -18.85 6.81
CA LEU A 66 -14.78 -20.08 6.07
C LEU A 66 -14.13 -21.30 6.72
N THR A 67 -12.86 -21.19 7.11
CA THR A 67 -12.13 -22.25 7.81
C THR A 67 -12.75 -22.56 9.17
N ARG A 68 -13.15 -21.54 9.94
CA ARG A 68 -13.88 -21.74 11.20
C ARG A 68 -15.20 -22.47 10.99
N ARG A 69 -15.94 -22.15 9.93
CA ARG A 69 -17.20 -22.81 9.59
C ARG A 69 -17.02 -24.23 9.05
N LEU A 70 -15.79 -24.61 8.70
CA LEU A 70 -15.41 -25.94 8.23
C LEU A 70 -14.66 -26.75 9.30
N SER A 71 -14.32 -26.16 10.46
CA SER A 71 -13.60 -26.87 11.52
C SER A 71 -14.55 -27.67 12.42
N ASP A 72 -14.11 -28.85 12.85
CA ASP A 72 -14.84 -29.83 13.67
C ASP A 72 -15.55 -29.26 14.91
N ASP A 73 -15.04 -28.18 15.52
CA ASP A 73 -15.68 -27.53 16.69
C ASP A 73 -17.01 -26.80 16.36
N TYR A 74 -17.31 -26.58 15.08
CA TYR A 74 -18.57 -26.04 14.54
C TYR A 74 -19.15 -26.93 13.42
N LEU A 75 -18.65 -28.16 13.29
CA LEU A 75 -19.16 -29.14 12.33
C LEU A 75 -20.50 -29.67 12.85
N ASP A 76 -21.57 -29.04 12.39
CA ASP A 76 -22.93 -29.47 12.68
C ASP A 76 -23.16 -30.83 11.99
N LEU A 77 -23.08 -31.90 12.79
CA LEU A 77 -23.31 -33.28 12.36
C LEU A 77 -24.69 -33.41 11.70
N ASP A 78 -25.66 -32.57 12.07
CA ASP A 78 -26.98 -32.54 11.45
C ASP A 78 -26.92 -32.01 10.02
N LEU A 79 -26.09 -30.99 9.73
CA LEU A 79 -25.88 -30.50 8.35
C LEU A 79 -25.15 -31.52 7.48
N LEU A 80 -24.25 -32.31 8.07
CA LEU A 80 -23.54 -33.38 7.36
C LEU A 80 -24.47 -34.55 7.04
N ASP A 81 -25.35 -34.91 7.98
CA ASP A 81 -26.40 -35.91 7.78
C ASP A 81 -27.43 -35.45 6.75
N GLU A 82 -27.89 -34.19 6.80
CA GLU A 82 -28.79 -33.64 5.77
C GLU A 82 -28.15 -33.65 4.38
N ARG A 83 -26.86 -33.27 4.28
CA ARG A 83 -26.13 -33.27 2.99
C ARG A 83 -25.98 -34.70 2.46
N ALA A 84 -25.64 -35.65 3.33
CA ALA A 84 -25.56 -37.07 2.98
C ALA A 84 -26.92 -37.62 2.55
N ARG A 85 -28.00 -37.29 3.26
CA ARG A 85 -29.37 -37.70 2.94
C ARG A 85 -29.83 -37.14 1.58
N ARG A 86 -29.51 -35.87 1.30
CA ARG A 86 -29.91 -35.19 0.04
C ARG A 86 -29.07 -35.59 -1.18
N VAL A 87 -27.78 -35.87 -1.01
CA VAL A 87 -26.86 -36.19 -2.13
C VAL A 87 -26.76 -37.69 -2.39
N LEU A 88 -26.69 -38.50 -1.32
CA LEU A 88 -26.49 -39.95 -1.43
C LEU A 88 -27.81 -40.73 -1.30
N GLY A 89 -28.94 -40.06 -0.99
CA GLY A 89 -30.22 -40.74 -0.81
C GLY A 89 -30.23 -41.71 0.37
N MET A 90 -29.37 -41.50 1.36
CA MET A 90 -29.20 -42.37 2.52
C MET A 90 -30.41 -42.28 3.45
N VAL A 91 -31.39 -43.17 3.27
CA VAL A 91 -32.52 -43.34 4.19
C VAL A 91 -32.18 -44.50 5.12
N ARG A 92 -32.32 -44.33 6.45
CA ARG A 92 -32.18 -45.45 7.38
C ARG A 92 -33.26 -46.49 7.05
N THR A 93 -32.93 -47.77 7.23
CA THR A 93 -33.79 -48.92 6.86
C THR A 93 -35.20 -48.88 7.48
N ASP A 94 -35.45 -48.00 8.45
CA ASP A 94 -36.67 -47.82 9.24
C ASP A 94 -37.51 -46.56 8.91
N GLU A 95 -37.13 -45.72 7.94
CA GLU A 95 -37.91 -44.52 7.57
C GLU A 95 -38.81 -44.73 6.32
N ILE A 96 -40.13 -44.49 6.46
CA ILE A 96 -41.13 -44.59 5.38
C ILE A 96 -41.41 -43.18 4.82
N VAL A 97 -41.12 -42.98 3.53
CA VAL A 97 -41.50 -41.74 2.81
C VAL A 97 -42.99 -41.79 2.48
N ILE A 98 -43.79 -40.99 3.15
CA ILE A 98 -45.21 -40.78 2.80
C ILE A 98 -45.27 -39.65 1.76
N ARG A 99 -45.89 -39.96 0.62
CA ARG A 99 -46.08 -39.07 -0.53
C ARG A 99 -47.26 -38.13 -0.35
#